data_AF-A0AA42YBA4-F1
#
_entry.id   AF-A0AA42YBA4-F1
#
_cell.length_a   1.000
_cell.length_b   1.000
_cell.length_c   1.000
_cell.angle_alpha   90.00
_cell.angle_beta   90.00
_cell.angle_gamma   90.00
#
_symmetry.space_group_name_H-M   'P 1'
#
loop_
_entity.id
_entity.type
_entity.pdbx_description
1 polymer ?
#
loop_
_entity_poly.entity_id
_entity_poly.type
_entity_poly.pdbx_seq_one_letter_code
_entity_poly.pdbx_strand_id
1 'polypeptide(L)' 'MDQAVGFSELRWLQELTHKRRKGVMPELIGAKLLKRGLIERKNGGFALTARGLIALAKLG' A
#
# COMPACT_ATOMS: atom_id res chain seq x y z
N MET A 1 4.39 16.59 -9.86
CA MET A 1 4.20 15.37 -10.65
C MET A 1 3.47 14.36 -9.77
N ASP A 2 2.13 14.33 -9.86
CA ASP A 2 1.32 13.31 -9.21
C ASP A 2 1.52 12.00 -9.97
N GLN A 3 2.55 11.25 -9.56
CA GLN A 3 2.81 9.94 -10.10
C GLN A 3 1.59 9.07 -9.73
N ALA A 4 0.78 8.69 -10.71
CA ALA A 4 -0.38 7.83 -10.46
C ALA A 4 0.07 6.57 -9.68
N VAL A 5 -0.74 6.16 -8.70
CA VAL A 5 -0.53 4.89 -8.01
C VAL A 5 -0.89 3.78 -9.01
N GLY A 6 0.04 2.88 -9.28
CA GLY A 6 -0.19 1.82 -10.26
C GLY A 6 -1.26 0.83 -9.79
N PHE A 7 -1.92 0.13 -10.72
CA PHE A 7 -2.94 -0.88 -10.38
C PHE A 7 -2.42 -1.94 -9.38
N SER A 8 -1.17 -2.39 -9.55
CA SER A 8 -0.53 -3.34 -8.62
C SER A 8 -0.31 -2.75 -7.23
N GLU A 9 0.04 -1.47 -7.13
CA GLU A 9 0.20 -0.78 -5.84
C GLU A 9 -1.16 -0.66 -5.14
N LEU A 10 -2.22 -0.32 -5.87
CA LEU A 10 -3.59 -0.24 -5.34
C LEU A 10 -4.10 -1.57 -4.82
N ARG A 11 -3.87 -2.64 -5.59
CA ARG A 11 -4.22 -3.99 -5.15
C ARG A 11 -3.54 -4.35 -3.83
N TRP A 12 -2.28 -3.98 -3.65
CA TRP A 12 -1.58 -4.21 -2.38
C TRP A 12 -2.13 -3.35 -1.23
N LEU A 13 -2.55 -2.11 -1.49
CA LEU A 13 -3.23 -1.29 -0.48
C LEU A 13 -4.58 -1.94 -0.07
N GLN A 14 -5.34 -2.50 -1.01
CA GLN A 14 -6.55 -3.27 -0.73
C GLN A 14 -6.25 -4.54 0.08
N GLU A 15 -5.23 -5.31 -0.32
CA GLU A 15 -4.85 -6.53 0.39
C GLU A 15 -4.33 -6.25 1.81
N LEU A 16 -3.78 -5.06 2.09
CA LEU A 16 -3.40 -4.62 3.43
C LEU A 16 -4.60 -4.25 4.32
N THR A 17 -5.73 -3.80 3.74
CA THR A 17 -6.97 -3.57 4.52
C THR A 17 -7.74 -4.86 4.78
N HIS A 18 -7.63 -5.86 3.90
CA HIS A 18 -8.29 -7.15 4.10
C HIS A 18 -7.56 -7.99 5.15
N LYS A 19 -8.31 -8.48 6.18
CA LYS A 19 -7.78 -9.35 7.24
C LYS A 19 -7.10 -10.64 6.74
N ARG A 20 -7.36 -11.04 5.49
CA ARG A 20 -6.61 -12.09 4.78
C ARG A 20 -5.53 -11.44 3.91
N ARG A 21 -4.33 -11.23 4.45
CA ARG A 21 -3.15 -10.98 3.62
C ARG A 21 -2.95 -12.18 2.69
N LYS A 22 -3.25 -12.01 1.39
CA LYS A 22 -2.96 -13.03 0.37
C LYS A 22 -1.53 -12.82 -0.16
N GLY A 23 -0.54 -13.20 0.63
CA GLY A 23 0.85 -13.36 0.17
C GLY A 23 1.84 -12.31 0.65
N VAL A 24 3.08 -12.47 0.18
CA VAL A 24 4.22 -11.59 0.47
C VAL A 24 4.23 -10.45 -0.54
N MET A 25 4.20 -9.21 -0.05
CA MET A 25 4.30 -8.04 -0.93
C MET A 25 5.67 -8.00 -1.62
N PRO A 26 5.74 -7.88 -2.96
CA PRO A 26 6.99 -7.72 -3.66
C PRO A 26 7.76 -6.51 -3.15
N GLU A 27 9.07 -6.67 -2.93
CA GLU A 27 9.92 -5.63 -2.35
C GLU A 27 9.89 -4.32 -3.13
N LEU A 28 9.86 -4.40 -4.47
CA LEU A 28 9.77 -3.22 -5.33
C LEU A 28 8.46 -2.43 -5.13
N ILE A 29 7.34 -3.11 -4.89
CA ILE A 29 6.06 -2.46 -4.62
C ILE A 29 6.07 -1.87 -3.22
N GLY A 30 6.54 -2.64 -2.23
CA GLY A 30 6.68 -2.17 -0.85
C GLY A 30 7.56 -0.93 -0.75
N ALA A 31 8.71 -0.92 -1.42
CA ALA A 31 9.62 0.22 -1.47
C ALA A 31 8.97 1.46 -2.11
N LYS A 32 8.20 1.30 -3.19
CA LYS A 32 7.46 2.42 -3.81
C LYS A 32 6.37 2.97 -2.90
N LEU A 33 5.57 2.10 -2.28
CA LEU A 33 4.51 2.50 -1.36
C LEU A 33 5.09 3.18 -0.10
N LEU A 34 6.21 2.68 0.43
CA LEU A 34 6.95 3.31 1.53
C LEU A 34 7.50 4.68 1.12
N LYS A 35 8.15 4.77 -0.05
CA LYS A 35 8.71 6.03 -0.57
C LYS A 35 7.62 7.11 -0.74
N ARG A 36 6.41 6.70 -1.13
CA ARG A 36 5.23 7.57 -1.25
C ARG A 36 4.53 7.86 0.10
N GLY A 37 4.93 7.18 1.18
CA GLY A 37 4.33 7.30 2.50
C GLY A 37 2.91 6.74 2.59
N LEU A 38 2.53 5.81 1.70
CA LEU A 38 1.21 5.17 1.70
C LEU A 38 1.13 3.99 2.68
N ILE A 39 2.28 3.38 2.96
CA ILE A 39 2.44 2.35 3.97
C ILE A 39 3.61 2.71 4.89
N GLU A 40 3.62 2.09 6.07
CA GLU A 40 4.73 2.14 7.01
C GLU A 40 5.15 0.72 7.41
N ARG A 41 6.41 0.56 7.80
CA ARG A 41 6.94 -0.72 8.29
C ARG A 41 6.60 -0.86 9.78
N LYS A 42 5.95 -1.97 10.15
CA LYS A 42 5.67 -2.36 11.54
C LYS A 42 6.40 -3.67 11.85
N ASN A 43 6.51 -4.01 13.14
CA ASN A 43 7.02 -5.31 13.55
C ASN A 43 6.14 -6.42 12.94
N GLY A 44 6.70 -7.20 12.00
CA GLY A 44 6.00 -8.25 11.29
C GLY A 44 5.32 -7.85 9.96
N GLY A 45 5.62 -6.68 9.38
CA GLY A 45 5.24 -6.37 8.00
C GLY A 45 4.94 -4.90 7.74
N PHE A 46 3.88 -4.65 6.97
CA PHE A 46 3.49 -3.30 6.54
C PHE A 46 2.08 -2.95 7.01
N ALA A 47 1.87 -1.71 7.42
CA ALA A 47 0.56 -1.16 7.74
C ALA A 47 0.26 0.05 6.84
N LEU A 48 -1.02 0.32 6.60
CA LEU A 48 -1.45 1.51 5.86
C LEU A 48 -1.30 2.75 6.73
N THR A 49 -0.80 3.83 6.13
CA THR A 49 -0.86 5.15 6.76
C THR A 49 -2.21 5.81 6.47
N ALA A 50 -2.53 6.91 7.17
CA ALA A 50 -3.69 7.74 6.84
C ALA A 50 -3.70 8.17 5.36
N ARG A 51 -2.52 8.46 4.79
CA ARG A 51 -2.37 8.79 3.37
C ARG A 51 -2.68 7.60 2.46
N GLY A 52 -2.24 6.40 2.84
CA GLY A 52 -2.58 5.15 2.14
C GLY A 52 -4.08 4.88 2.12
N LEU A 53 -4.75 5.10 3.25
CA LEU A 53 -6.22 4.96 3.37
C LEU A 53 -6.96 5.96 2.49
N ILE A 54 -6.53 7.23 2.47
CA ILE A 54 -7.13 8.26 1.60
C ILE A 54 -6.87 7.94 0.13
N ALA A 55 -5.65 7.52 -0.23
CA ALA A 55 -5.32 7.13 -1.59
C ALA A 55 -6.19 5.95 -2.05
N LEU A 56 -6.41 4.97 -1.18
CA LEU A 56 -7.31 3.85 -1.43
C LEU A 56 -8.76 4.31 -1.62
N ALA A 57 -9.27 5.19 -0.74
CA ALA A 57 -10.64 5.68 -0.80
C ALA A 57 -10.93 6.61 -2.00
N LYS A 58 -9.93 7.32 -2.51
CA LYS A 58 -10.06 8.18 -3.71
C LYS A 58 -10.08 7.40 -5.02
N LEU A 59 -9.69 6.13 -4.99
CA LEU A 59 -9.50 5.30 -6.18
C LEU A 59 -10.51 4.14 -6.23
N GLY A 60 -11.38 4.02 -5.22
CA GLY A 60 -12.52 3.10 -5.16
C GLY A 60 -13.84 3.78 -5.50
#